data_AF-A0A6J7I4N5-F1
#
_entry.id   AF-A0A6J7I4N5-F1
#
_cell.length_a   1.000
_cell.length_b   1.000
_cell.length_c   1.000
_cell.angle_alpha   90.00
_cell.angle_beta   90.00
_cell.angle_gamma   90.00
#
_symmetry.space_group_name_H-M   'P 1'
#
loop_
_entity.id
_entity.type
_entity.pdbx_description
1 polymer ?
#
loop_
_entity_poly.entity_id
_entity_poly.type
_entity_poly.pdbx_seq_one_letter_code
_entity_poly.pdbx_strand_id
1 'polypeptide(L)'
;MQFVLNLFIVLHFLGLALLFGGFIVQVKSAEKGVSRWMLDGALTQLVTGIVMVGIIESKVIDDMQPSSSFHAKIGVKLLVVLVITVLAIIGRRKKGPQPVLWGIIGLLTLANIVIAVFWN
;
A
#
# COMPACT_ATOMS: atom_id res chain seq x y z
N MET A 1 -16.82 7.69 15.23
CA MET A 1 -16.03 7.35 14.01
C MET A 1 -14.92 6.32 14.24
N GLN A 2 -14.60 5.93 15.48
CA GLN A 2 -13.54 4.94 15.76
C GLN A 2 -13.76 3.58 15.07
N PHE A 3 -14.98 3.03 15.09
CA PHE A 3 -15.28 1.78 14.39
C PHE A 3 -14.96 1.85 12.88
N VAL A 4 -15.33 2.95 12.23
CA VAL A 4 -15.05 3.18 10.79
C VAL A 4 -13.55 3.24 10.55
N LEU A 5 -12.80 3.98 11.37
CA LEU A 5 -11.34 4.02 11.27
C LEU A 5 -10.73 2.62 11.41
N ASN A 6 -11.15 1.85 12.42
CA ASN A 6 -10.67 0.49 12.66
C ASN A 6 -10.99 -0.45 11.49
N LEU A 7 -12.20 -0.32 10.91
CA LEU A 7 -12.57 -1.07 9.71
C LEU A 7 -11.63 -0.74 8.54
N PHE A 8 -11.33 0.53 8.30
CA PHE A 8 -10.40 0.93 7.26
C PHE A 8 -8.96 0.49 7.53
N ILE A 9 -8.54 0.45 8.79
CA ILE A 9 -7.25 -0.13 9.19
C ILE A 9 -7.21 -1.62 8.80
N VAL A 10 -8.25 -2.40 9.09
CA VAL A 10 -8.34 -3.81 8.69
C VAL A 10 -8.28 -3.95 7.17
N LEU A 11 -9.08 -3.18 6.43
CA LEU A 11 -9.06 -3.19 4.96
C LEU A 11 -7.70 -2.80 4.40
N HIS A 12 -7.01 -1.85 5.05
CA HIS A 12 -5.66 -1.47 4.69
C HIS A 12 -4.73 -2.68 4.84
N PHE A 13 -4.69 -3.35 5.99
CA PHE A 13 -3.89 -4.56 6.17
C PHE A 13 -4.22 -5.68 5.17
N LEU A 14 -5.49 -5.87 4.79
CA LEU A 14 -5.87 -6.80 3.73
C LEU A 14 -5.30 -6.38 2.37
N GLY A 15 -5.37 -5.10 2.02
CA GLY A 15 -4.73 -4.58 0.81
C GLY A 15 -3.22 -4.81 0.79
N LEU A 16 -2.56 -4.63 1.93
CA LEU A 16 -1.14 -4.91 2.09
C LEU A 16 -0.83 -6.40 1.88
N ALA A 17 -1.64 -7.28 2.47
CA ALA A 17 -1.50 -8.72 2.35
C ALA A 17 -1.70 -9.18 0.90
N LEU A 18 -2.67 -8.61 0.17
CA LEU A 18 -2.86 -8.88 -1.26
C LEU A 18 -1.67 -8.42 -2.10
N LEU A 19 -1.19 -7.20 -1.84
CA LEU A 19 -0.09 -6.60 -2.59
C LEU A 19 1.23 -7.37 -2.37
N PHE A 20 1.63 -7.52 -1.11
CA PHE A 20 2.88 -8.18 -0.76
C PHE A 20 2.79 -9.71 -0.93
N GLY A 21 1.64 -10.32 -0.62
CA GLY A 21 1.40 -11.74 -0.87
C GLY A 21 1.45 -12.09 -2.36
N GLY A 22 0.88 -11.23 -3.22
CA GLY A 22 0.97 -11.36 -4.68
C GLY A 22 2.39 -11.26 -5.23
N PHE A 23 3.28 -10.57 -4.53
CA PHE A 23 4.72 -10.59 -4.78
C PHE A 23 5.34 -11.91 -4.31
N ILE A 24 5.15 -12.30 -3.04
CA ILE A 24 5.79 -13.48 -2.42
C ILE A 24 5.44 -14.79 -3.14
N VAL A 25 4.19 -14.97 -3.58
CA VAL A 25 3.74 -16.21 -4.24
C VAL A 25 4.52 -16.50 -5.54
N GLN A 26 5.10 -15.48 -6.16
CA GLN A 26 5.85 -15.62 -7.43
C GLN A 26 7.37 -15.68 -7.24
N VAL A 27 7.90 -15.66 -6.01
CA VAL A 27 9.36 -15.64 -5.75
C VAL A 27 10.08 -16.80 -6.46
N LYS A 28 9.50 -18.01 -6.40
CA LYS A 28 10.05 -19.21 -7.04
C LYS A 28 9.56 -19.44 -8.48
N SER A 29 8.64 -18.60 -8.98
CA SER A 29 8.11 -18.73 -10.34
C SER A 29 9.13 -18.29 -11.39
N ALA A 30 9.21 -19.00 -12.53
CA ALA A 30 9.94 -18.54 -13.71
C ALA A 30 9.19 -17.41 -14.45
N GLU A 31 7.86 -17.40 -14.34
CA GLU A 31 6.98 -16.42 -14.98
C GLU A 31 6.53 -15.35 -13.99
N LYS A 32 7.49 -14.57 -13.49
CA LYS A 32 7.21 -13.44 -12.59
C LYS A 32 6.50 -12.33 -13.33
N GLY A 33 5.45 -11.77 -12.77
CA GLY A 33 4.75 -10.63 -13.35
C GLY A 33 3.82 -9.94 -12.37
N VAL A 34 3.14 -8.90 -12.85
CA VAL A 34 2.16 -8.19 -12.02
C VAL A 34 0.85 -8.99 -12.01
N SER A 35 0.54 -9.58 -10.86
CA SER A 35 -0.71 -10.33 -10.67
C SER A 35 -1.89 -9.39 -10.42
N ARG A 36 -3.11 -9.91 -10.58
CA ARG A 36 -4.33 -9.15 -10.27
C ARG A 36 -4.38 -8.75 -8.79
N TRP A 37 -3.93 -9.64 -7.90
CA TRP A 37 -3.83 -9.39 -6.46
C TRP A 37 -2.90 -8.22 -6.11
N MET A 38 -1.80 -8.04 -6.85
CA MET A 38 -0.91 -6.89 -6.66
C MET A 38 -1.61 -5.58 -7.01
N LEU A 39 -2.36 -5.53 -8.11
CA LEU A 39 -3.11 -4.33 -8.48
C LEU A 39 -4.23 -4.02 -7.49
N ASP A 40 -5.06 -5.02 -7.18
CA ASP A 40 -6.20 -4.83 -6.27
C ASP A 40 -5.69 -4.43 -4.87
N GLY A 41 -4.62 -5.07 -4.38
CA GLY A 41 -3.97 -4.70 -3.12
C GLY A 41 -3.42 -3.26 -3.09
N ALA A 42 -2.77 -2.83 -4.18
CA ALA A 42 -2.28 -1.45 -4.31
C ALA A 42 -3.43 -0.42 -4.30
N LEU A 43 -4.52 -0.71 -5.02
CA LEU A 43 -5.71 0.15 -5.04
C LEU A 43 -6.40 0.19 -3.68
N THR A 44 -6.56 -0.96 -3.02
CA THR A 44 -7.10 -1.02 -1.65
C THR A 44 -6.24 -0.20 -0.70
N GLN A 45 -4.92 -0.34 -0.74
CA GLN A 45 -3.99 0.44 0.08
C GLN A 45 -4.12 1.95 -0.16
N LEU A 46 -4.20 2.38 -1.42
CA LEU A 46 -4.34 3.79 -1.79
C LEU A 46 -5.66 4.38 -1.27
N VAL A 47 -6.79 3.72 -1.56
CA VAL A 47 -8.13 4.20 -1.17
C VAL A 47 -8.27 4.23 0.35
N THR A 48 -7.94 3.12 1.02
CA THR A 48 -8.04 3.04 2.48
C THR A 48 -7.10 4.04 3.17
N GLY A 49 -5.89 4.23 2.63
CA GLY A 49 -4.94 5.22 3.12
C GLY A 49 -5.50 6.64 3.08
N ILE A 50 -6.04 7.06 1.93
CA ILE A 50 -6.65 8.39 1.77
C ILE A 50 -7.81 8.60 2.75
N VAL A 51 -8.69 7.58 2.89
CA VAL A 51 -9.83 7.67 3.81
C VAL A 51 -9.38 7.79 5.27
N MET A 52 -8.40 6.99 5.70
CA MET A 52 -7.90 7.07 7.09
C MET A 52 -7.28 8.43 7.38
N VAL A 53 -6.49 8.98 6.45
CA VAL A 53 -5.93 10.33 6.61
C VAL A 53 -7.05 11.36 6.70
N GLY A 54 -8.05 11.31 5.83
CA GLY A 54 -9.20 12.22 5.89
C GLY A 54 -9.96 12.14 7.21
N ILE A 55 -10.17 10.96 7.77
CA ILE A 55 -10.82 10.79 9.08
C ILE A 55 -9.96 11.40 10.20
N ILE A 56 -8.64 11.14 10.21
CA ILE A 56 -7.75 11.66 11.25
C ILE A 56 -7.67 13.19 11.18
N GLU A 57 -7.50 13.76 9.99
CA GLU A 57 -7.43 15.21 9.77
C GLU A 57 -8.76 15.92 10.06
N SER A 58 -9.89 15.24 9.89
CA SER A 58 -11.22 15.82 10.15
C SER A 58 -11.47 16.15 11.63
N LYS A 59 -10.62 15.67 12.54
CA LYS A 59 -10.77 15.83 14.00
C LYS A 59 -12.11 15.34 14.55
N VAL A 60 -12.81 14.45 13.84
CA VAL A 60 -14.06 13.82 14.30
C VAL A 60 -13.80 12.75 15.37
N ILE A 61 -12.54 12.53 15.74
CA ILE A 61 -12.11 11.65 16.84
C ILE A 61 -11.31 12.54 17.80
N ASP A 62 -11.95 12.94 18.91
CA ASP A 62 -11.45 13.97 19.84
C ASP A 62 -10.10 13.62 20.49
N ASP A 63 -9.80 12.33 20.66
CA ASP A 63 -8.61 11.85 21.36
C ASP A 63 -7.41 11.53 20.43
N MET A 64 -7.53 11.75 19.12
CA MET A 64 -6.44 11.51 18.17
C MET A 64 -5.63 12.78 17.92
N GLN A 65 -4.46 12.89 18.55
CA GLN A 65 -3.47 13.91 18.23
C GLN A 65 -2.38 13.32 17.33
N PRO A 66 -2.25 13.78 16.07
CA PRO A 66 -1.16 13.35 15.20
C PRO A 66 0.20 13.81 15.75
N SER A 67 1.23 12.99 15.58
CA SER A 67 2.61 13.38 15.90
C SER A 67 3.09 14.53 15.01
N SER A 68 4.12 15.25 15.44
CA SER A 68 4.77 16.29 14.62
C SER A 68 5.32 15.76 13.28
N SER A 69 5.64 14.46 13.21
CA SER A 69 6.12 13.74 12.03
C SER A 69 4.99 13.18 11.13
N PHE A 70 3.72 13.31 11.53
CA PHE A 70 2.59 12.62 10.92
C PHE A 70 2.43 12.92 9.42
N HIS A 71 2.37 14.20 9.04
CA HIS A 71 2.15 14.58 7.64
C HIS A 71 3.32 14.17 6.74
N ALA A 72 4.56 14.25 7.23
CA ALA A 72 5.73 13.83 6.48
C ALA A 72 5.71 12.32 6.22
N LYS A 73 5.45 11.52 7.27
CA LYS A 73 5.34 10.05 7.17
C LYS A 73 4.23 9.64 6.21
N ILE A 74 3.06 10.27 6.28
CA ILE A 74 1.95 9.99 5.37
C ILE A 74 2.26 10.41 3.94
N GLY A 75 2.86 11.58 3.73
CA GLY A 75 3.24 12.05 2.40
C GLY A 75 4.17 11.08 1.69
N VAL A 76 5.18 10.56 2.40
CA VAL A 76 6.09 9.54 1.85
C VAL A 76 5.34 8.25 1.51
N LYS A 77 4.54 7.70 2.43
CA LYS A 77 3.78 6.46 2.19
C LYS A 77 2.80 6.59 1.02
N LEU A 78 2.14 7.74 0.91
CA LEU A 78 1.21 8.03 -0.19
C LEU A 78 1.96 8.08 -1.53
N LEU A 79 3.11 8.75 -1.59
CA LEU A 79 3.92 8.81 -2.79
C LEU A 79 4.37 7.41 -3.22
N VAL A 80 4.86 6.59 -2.28
CA VAL A 80 5.29 5.22 -2.57
C VAL A 80 4.13 4.37 -3.10
N VAL A 81 2.95 4.42 -2.46
CA VAL A 81 1.80 3.62 -2.92
C VAL A 81 1.24 4.09 -4.26
N LEU A 82 1.33 5.39 -4.58
CA LEU A 82 0.98 5.92 -5.90
C LEU A 82 1.91 5.37 -6.98
N VAL A 83 3.22 5.38 -6.74
CA VAL A 83 4.20 4.79 -7.66
C VAL A 83 3.90 3.31 -7.87
N ILE A 84 3.69 2.54 -6.80
CA ILE A 84 3.32 1.12 -6.87
C ILE A 84 2.05 0.93 -7.71
N THR A 85 1.01 1.74 -7.48
CA THR A 85 -0.27 1.66 -8.19
C THR A 85 -0.10 1.88 -9.69
N VAL A 86 0.64 2.92 -10.09
CA VAL A 86 0.92 3.21 -11.50
C VAL A 86 1.70 2.05 -12.15
N LEU A 87 2.75 1.56 -11.48
CA LEU A 87 3.53 0.42 -11.97
C LEU A 87 2.67 -0.84 -12.10
N ALA A 88 1.77 -1.09 -11.15
CA ALA A 88 0.86 -2.22 -11.19
C ALA A 88 -0.12 -2.12 -12.37
N ILE A 89 -0.71 -0.94 -12.62
CA ILE A 89 -1.60 -0.71 -13.78
C ILE A 89 -0.85 -0.95 -15.09
N ILE A 90 0.36 -0.42 -15.22
CA ILE A 90 1.19 -0.61 -16.42
C ILE A 90 1.54 -2.09 -16.60
N GLY A 91 1.96 -2.77 -15.54
CA GLY A 91 2.35 -4.18 -15.60
C GLY A 91 1.20 -5.11 -15.94
N ARG A 92 -0.02 -4.83 -15.45
CA ARG A 92 -1.23 -5.59 -15.81
C ARG A 92 -1.60 -5.52 -17.29
N ARG A 93 -1.17 -4.47 -17.99
CA ARG A 93 -1.41 -4.31 -19.43
C ARG A 93 -0.38 -5.01 -20.31
N LYS A 94 0.77 -5.38 -19.75
CA LYS A 94 1.86 -6.04 -20.48
C LYS A 94 1.69 -7.57 -20.44
N LYS A 95 2.03 -8.25 -21.55
CA LYS A 95 2.03 -9.71 -21.66
C LYS A 95 3.44 -10.26 -21.38
N GLY A 96 3.50 -11.49 -20.89
CA GLY A 96 4.75 -12.20 -20.61
C GLY A 96 5.41 -11.83 -19.28
N PRO A 97 6.53 -12.50 -18.93
CA PRO A 97 7.24 -12.28 -17.68
C PRO A 97 7.82 -10.86 -17.57
N GLN A 98 7.66 -10.26 -16.39
CA GLN A 98 8.11 -8.92 -16.03
C GLN A 98 8.87 -8.96 -14.68
N PRO A 99 9.98 -9.71 -14.58
CA PRO A 99 10.68 -9.93 -13.30
C PRO A 99 11.19 -8.64 -12.66
N VAL A 100 11.66 -7.68 -13.47
CA VAL A 100 12.14 -6.38 -12.98
C VAL A 100 10.98 -5.58 -12.36
N LEU A 101 9.86 -5.48 -13.07
CA LEU A 101 8.70 -4.72 -12.58
C LEU A 101 8.08 -5.36 -11.33
N TRP A 102 7.97 -6.69 -11.32
CA TRP A 102 7.57 -7.47 -10.15
C TRP A 102 8.48 -7.19 -8.95
N GLY A 103 9.80 -7.19 -9.17
CA GLY A 103 10.81 -6.93 -8.14
C GLY A 103 10.72 -5.51 -7.58
N ILE A 104 10.58 -4.50 -8.44
CA ILE A 104 10.41 -3.11 -8.03
C ILE A 104 9.15 -2.95 -7.17
N ILE A 105 8.01 -3.49 -7.59
CA ILE A 105 6.77 -3.40 -6.81
C ILE A 105 6.93 -4.07 -5.44
N GLY A 106 7.52 -5.27 -5.40
CA GLY A 106 7.78 -5.98 -4.15
C GLY A 106 8.69 -5.22 -3.19
N LEU A 107 9.81 -4.70 -3.69
CA LEU A 107 10.77 -3.92 -2.91
C LEU A 107 10.18 -2.61 -2.40
N LEU A 108 9.43 -1.88 -3.25
CA LEU A 108 8.73 -0.66 -2.83
C LEU A 108 7.67 -0.96 -1.78
N THR A 109 6.96 -2.09 -1.90
CA THR A 109 5.97 -2.53 -0.90
C THR A 109 6.66 -2.82 0.43
N LEU A 110 7.78 -3.55 0.41
CA LEU A 110 8.57 -3.83 1.61
C LEU A 110 9.11 -2.53 2.24
N ALA A 111 9.65 -1.62 1.44
CA ALA A 111 10.11 -0.32 1.91
C ALA A 111 8.97 0.48 2.57
N ASN A 112 7.77 0.47 1.98
CA ASN A 112 6.59 1.13 2.56
C ASN A 112 6.20 0.54 3.92
N ILE A 113 6.34 -0.79 4.10
CA ILE A 113 6.12 -1.46 5.38
C ILE A 113 7.16 -1.02 6.41
N VAL A 114 8.45 -1.02 6.03
CA VAL A 114 9.54 -0.59 6.91
C VAL A 114 9.32 0.87 7.36
N ILE A 115 8.97 1.77 6.44
CA ILE A 115 8.62 3.16 6.75
C ILE A 115 7.44 3.23 7.72
N ALA A 116 6.40 2.41 7.50
CA ALA A 116 5.23 2.40 8.37
C ALA A 116 5.58 2.01 9.82
N VAL A 117 6.48 1.05 10.00
CA VAL A 117 6.82 0.46 11.31
C VAL A 117 7.93 1.22 12.03
N PHE A 118 8.99 1.62 11.33
CA PHE A 118 10.22 2.12 11.96
C PHE A 118 10.34 3.65 12.00
N TRP A 119 9.54 4.40 11.24
CA TRP A 119 9.53 5.87 11.30
C TRP A 119 8.68 6.34 12.49
N ASN A 120 9.30 7.00 13.48
CA ASN A 120 8.63 7.70 14.58
C ASN A 120 8.84 9.21 14.47
#